data_AF-A0A3D0ZCR2-F1
#
_entry.id   AF-A0A3D0ZCR2-F1
#
_cell.length_a   1.000
_cell.length_b   1.000
_cell.length_c   1.000
_cell.angle_alpha   90.00
_cell.angle_beta   90.00
_cell.angle_gamma   90.00
#
_symmetry.space_group_name_H-M   'P 1'
#
loop_
_entity.id
_entity.type
_entity.pdbx_description
1 polymer ?
#
loop_
_entity_poly.entity_id
_entity_poly.type
_entity_poly.pdbx_seq_one_letter_code
_entity_poly.pdbx_strand_id
1 'polypeptide(L)' 'MIKKLIKHGNSAALVIDKPIMEMLNITNETILEMYTDGNNLILSPQNERNQEQNILDSLEKINKKYGAV' A
#
# COMPACT_ATOMS: atom_id res chain seq x y z
N MET A 1 -3.38 1.51 -19.39
CA MET A 1 -3.84 0.16 -19.77
C MET A 1 -5.34 0.10 -19.58
N ILE A 2 -6.08 -0.55 -20.48
CA ILE A 2 -7.53 -0.74 -20.35
C ILE A 2 -7.76 -2.21 -20.03
N LYS A 3 -8.36 -2.50 -18.89
CA LYS A 3 -8.71 -3.85 -18.45
C LYS A 3 -10.21 -3.93 -18.21
N LYS A 4 -10.78 -5.12 -18.45
CA LYS A 4 -12.18 -5.43 -18.11
C LYS A 4 -12.22 -6.22 -16.82
N LEU A 5 -13.31 -6.06 -16.09
CA LEU A 5 -13.63 -6.94 -14.97
C LEU A 5 -13.93 -8.35 -15.49
N ILE A 6 -13.50 -9.35 -14.73
CA ILE A 6 -13.85 -10.75 -14.97
C ILE A 6 -14.84 -11.21 -13.90
N LYS A 7 -15.67 -12.20 -14.24
CA LYS A 7 -16.55 -12.84 -13.27
C LYS A 7 -15.71 -13.72 -12.34
N HIS A 8 -15.88 -13.54 -11.03
CA HIS A 8 -15.26 -14.35 -9.99
C HIS A 8 -16.36 -14.80 -9.01
N GLY A 9 -16.96 -15.96 -9.30
CA GLY A 9 -18.13 -16.46 -8.56
C GLY A 9 -19.34 -15.53 -8.73
N ASN A 10 -19.85 -15.02 -7.59
CA ASN A 10 -20.93 -14.03 -7.54
C ASN A 10 -20.43 -12.57 -7.58
N SER A 11 -19.11 -12.37 -7.69
CA SER A 11 -18.47 -11.06 -7.68
C SER A 11 -17.71 -10.79 -8.98
N ALA A 12 -17.23 -9.57 -9.13
CA ALA A 12 -16.30 -9.19 -10.18
C ALA A 12 -14.87 -9.06 -9.62
N ALA A 13 -13.86 -9.36 -10.44
CA ALA A 13 -12.46 -9.20 -10.09
C ALA A 13 -11.73 -8.40 -11.18
N LEU A 14 -10.75 -7.59 -10.76
CA LEU A 14 -9.80 -6.91 -11.63
C LEU A 14 -8.46 -7.64 -11.57
N VAL A 15 -7.97 -8.12 -12.71
CA VAL A 15 -6.69 -8.85 -12.77
C VAL A 15 -5.53 -7.87 -12.89
N ILE A 16 -4.71 -7.79 -11.84
CA ILE A 16 -3.47 -7.00 -11.84
C ILE A 16 -2.33 -7.86 -12.40
N ASP A 17 -1.57 -7.31 -13.35
CA ASP A 17 -0.44 -8.05 -13.93
C ASP A 17 0.73 -8.10 -12.96
N LYS A 18 1.49 -9.21 -13.00
CA LYS A 18 2.67 -9.42 -12.16
C LYS A 18 3.67 -8.24 -12.17
N PRO A 19 3.99 -7.60 -13.32
CA PRO A 19 4.89 -6.44 -13.33
C PRO A 19 4.39 -5.27 -12.47
N ILE A 20 3.07 -5.04 -12.40
CA ILE A 20 2.50 -3.97 -11.57
C ILE A 20 2.65 -4.33 -10.09
N MET A 21 2.40 -5.59 -9.72
CA MET A 21 2.58 -6.06 -8.35
C MET A 21 4.04 -5.93 -7.89
N GLU A 22 4.99 -6.26 -8.78
CA GLU A 22 6.43 -6.09 -8.51
C GLU A 22 6.81 -4.62 -8.34
N MET A 23 6.29 -3.72 -9.19
CA MET A 23 6.52 -2.27 -9.08
C MET A 23 5.97 -1.66 -7.79
N LEU A 24 4.87 -2.21 -7.27
CA LEU A 24 4.27 -1.79 -6.00
C LEU A 24 4.83 -2.55 -4.80
N ASN A 25 5.76 -3.49 -5.01
CA ASN A 25 6.31 -4.37 -3.98
C ASN A 25 5.23 -5.12 -3.16
N ILE A 26 4.14 -5.53 -3.81
CA ILE A 26 3.03 -6.26 -3.18
C ILE A 26 2.98 -7.72 -3.62
N THR A 27 2.41 -8.57 -2.77
CA THR A 27 2.15 -9.99 -3.02
C THR A 27 0.66 -10.30 -2.90
N ASN A 28 0.26 -11.53 -3.21
CA ASN A 28 -1.14 -11.98 -3.03
C ASN A 28 -1.61 -11.96 -1.57
N GLU A 29 -0.69 -11.86 -0.62
CA GLU A 29 -0.97 -11.79 0.82
C GLU A 29 -1.00 -10.34 1.33
N THR A 30 -0.58 -9.37 0.50
CA THR A 30 -0.59 -7.96 0.88
C THR A 30 -2.02 -7.45 0.98
N ILE A 31 -2.37 -6.90 2.14
CA ILE A 31 -3.68 -6.27 2.35
C ILE A 31 -3.70 -4.95 1.58
N LEU A 32 -4.78 -4.73 0.83
CA LEU A 32 -5.01 -3.51 0.07
C LEU A 32 -6.24 -2.80 0.64
N GLU A 33 -6.10 -1.51 0.89
CA GLU A 33 -7.23 -0.63 1.16
C GLU A 33 -7.84 -0.16 -0.18
N MET A 34 -9.17 -0.12 -0.21
CA MET A 34 -9.94 0.28 -1.39
C MET A 34 -10.80 1.49 -1.04
N TYR A 35 -10.61 2.58 -1.77
CA TYR A 35 -11.38 3.82 -1.65
C TYR A 35 -11.97 4.22 -2.99
N THR A 36 -13.09 4.96 -2.97
CA THR A 36 -13.66 5.58 -4.18
C THR A 36 -13.97 7.04 -3.94
N ASP A 37 -13.60 7.87 -4.91
CA ASP A 37 -13.97 9.29 -4.96
C ASP A 37 -15.29 9.53 -5.73
N GLY A 38 -16.00 8.46 -6.09
CA GLY A 38 -17.24 8.47 -6.90
C GLY A 38 -17.02 8.32 -8.41
N ASN A 39 -15.80 8.52 -8.91
CA ASN A 39 -15.46 8.35 -10.33
C ASN A 39 -14.37 7.30 -10.54
N ASN A 40 -13.44 7.22 -9.60
CA ASN A 40 -12.27 6.37 -9.61
C ASN A 40 -12.34 5.36 -8.48
N LEU A 41 -11.72 4.21 -8.72
CA LEU A 41 -11.38 3.24 -7.69
C LEU A 41 -9.89 3.37 -7.39
N ILE A 42 -9.57 3.71 -6.14
CA ILE A 42 -8.21 3.89 -5.66
C ILE A 42 -7.87 2.68 -4.79
N LEU A 43 -6.79 1.98 -5.14
CA LEU A 43 -6.27 0.84 -4.41
C LEU A 43 -4.90 1.21 -3.84
N SER A 44 -4.74 1.09 -2.52
CA SER A 44 -3.50 1.45 -1.82
C SER A 44 -3.03 0.28 -0.96
N PRO A 45 -1.76 -0.13 -1.03
CA PRO A 45 -1.22 -1.13 -0.11
C PRO A 45 -1.33 -0.65 1.33
N GLN A 46 -1.90 -1.48 2.19
CA GLN A 46 -1.96 -1.18 3.61
C GLN A 46 -0.59 -1.48 4.21
N ASN A 47 0.19 -0.44 4.47
CA ASN A 47 1.45 -0.55 5.20
C ASN A 47 1.15 -0.78 6.68
N GLU A 48 0.79 -2.00 7.07
CA GLU A 48 0.43 -2.31 8.46
C GLU A 48 1.60 -2.19 9.46
N ARG A 49 2.84 -1.90 9.04
CA ARG A 49 3.96 -1.82 9.99
C ARG A 49 4.92 -0.68 9.70
N ASN A 50 5.03 0.17 10.71
CA ASN A 50 6.25 0.85 11.13
C ASN A 50 6.68 2.11 10.39
N GLN A 51 5.90 2.75 9.52
CA GLN A 51 6.35 4.08 9.05
C GLN A 51 6.45 5.07 10.23
N GLU A 52 5.42 5.15 11.07
CA GLU A 52 5.47 6.01 12.26
C GLU A 52 6.53 5.56 13.27
N GLN A 53 6.63 4.25 13.57
CA GLN A 53 7.65 3.75 14.50
C GLN A 53 9.08 3.93 13.96
N ASN A 54 9.34 3.69 12.68
CA ASN A 54 10.66 3.94 12.07
C ASN A 54 11.01 5.43 12.07
N ILE A 55 10.02 6.31 11.88
CA ILE A 55 10.21 7.76 11.99
C ILE A 55 10.53 8.13 13.44
N LEU A 56 9.75 7.64 14.41
CA LEU A 56 9.97 7.88 15.84
C LEU A 56 11.33 7.36 16.31
N ASP A 57 11.72 6.14 15.92
CA ASP A 57 13.03 5.55 16.22
C ASP A 57 14.18 6.36 15.60
N SER A 58 13.97 6.88 14.39
CA SER A 58 14.95 7.75 13.72
C SER A 58 15.07 9.10 14.43
N LEU A 59 13.94 9.69 14.85
CA LEU A 59 13.90 10.92 15.63
C LEU A 59 14.56 10.74 17.00
N GLU A 60 14.33 9.62 17.68
CA GLU A 60 14.97 9.30 18.97
C GLU A 60 16.49 9.21 18.83
N LYS A 61 16.98 8.52 17.79
CA LYS A 61 18.43 8.44 17.50
C LYS A 61 19.05 9.81 17.23
N ILE A 62 18.35 10.67 16.49
CA ILE A 62 18.82 12.04 16.19
C ILE A 62 18.83 12.88 17.46
N ASN A 63 17.74 12.87 18.24
CA ASN A 63 17.63 13.60 19.50
C ASN A 63 18.69 13.16 20.52
N LYS A 64 18.98 11.86 20.62
CA LYS A 64 20.06 11.36 21.49
C LYS A 64 21.44 11.86 21.08
N LYS A 65 21.68 12.06 19.78
CA LYS A 65 22.98 12.46 19.25
C LYS A 65 23.18 13.98 19.18
N TYR A 66 22.10 14.74 19.01
CA TYR A 66 22.15 16.18 18.70
C TYR A 66 21.21 17.05 19.55
N GLY A 67 20.38 16.47 20.41
CA GLY A 67 19.36 17.19 21.20
C GLY A 67 19.86 17.81 22.50
N ALA A 68 21.15 17.69 22.81
CA ALA A 68 21.76 18.41 23.92
C ALA A 68 22.23 19.80 23.43
N VAL A 69 21.29 20.74 23.34
CA VAL A 69 21.54 22.20 23.36
C VAL A 69 20.50 22.84 24.26
#